data_AF-A0A9P7DPW1-F1
#
_entry.id   AF-A0A9P7DPW1-F1
#
_cell.length_a   1.000
_cell.length_b   1.000
_cell.length_c   1.000
_cell.angle_alpha   90.00
_cell.angle_beta   90.00
_cell.angle_gamma   90.00
#
_symmetry.space_group_name_H-M   'P 1'
#
loop_
_entity.id
_entity.type
_entity.pdbx_description
1 polymer ?
#
loop_
_entity_poly.entity_id
_entity_poly.type
_entity_poly.pdbx_seq_one_letter_code
_entity_poly.pdbx_strand_id
1 'polypeptide(L)'
;MHLVTSSLFLPSLLPHLPQDSQVLLLRGYFASTLGWRITHGSSPSTRHSRLPQHNFVCFKVANPFLDIVQSAIMHPDSHLLKIQRAFAHFSSFYSAQPKGSFGGMELDDAEALDGSLFLRTARLTSRGTRT
;
A
#
# COMPACT_ATOMS: atom_id res chain seq x y z
N MET A 1 -9.03 -9.06 -0.02
CA MET A 1 -7.65 -9.42 0.40
C MET A 1 -6.82 -10.08 -0.70
N HIS A 2 -7.42 -10.85 -1.63
CA HIS A 2 -6.68 -11.57 -2.67
C HIS A 2 -5.93 -10.68 -3.66
N LEU A 3 -6.51 -9.53 -4.04
CA LEU A 3 -5.85 -8.58 -4.94
C LEU A 3 -4.58 -8.02 -4.31
N VAL A 4 -4.63 -7.48 -3.08
CA VAL A 4 -3.45 -6.93 -2.40
C VAL A 4 -2.32 -7.95 -2.30
N THR A 5 -2.63 -9.22 -2.02
CA THR A 5 -1.59 -10.25 -1.92
C THR A 5 -1.06 -10.72 -3.26
N SER A 6 -1.89 -10.75 -4.32
CA SER A 6 -1.43 -11.14 -5.66
C SER A 6 -0.52 -10.09 -6.29
N SER A 7 -0.62 -8.82 -5.88
CA SER A 7 0.29 -7.75 -6.33
C SER A 7 1.76 -8.03 -6.02
N LEU A 8 2.05 -8.84 -4.99
CA LEU A 8 3.42 -9.24 -4.64
C LEU A 8 4.10 -10.08 -5.74
N PHE A 9 3.31 -10.75 -6.59
CA PHE A 9 3.84 -11.56 -7.68
C PHE A 9 4.03 -10.76 -8.97
N LEU A 10 3.48 -9.54 -9.07
CA LEU A 10 3.63 -8.72 -10.28
C LEU A 10 5.10 -8.42 -10.62
N PRO A 11 5.97 -8.02 -9.67
CA PRO A 11 7.38 -7.73 -9.99
C PRO A 11 8.14 -8.94 -10.51
N SER A 12 7.75 -10.15 -10.09
CA SER A 12 8.39 -11.41 -10.52
C SER A 12 7.84 -11.93 -11.84
N LEU A 13 6.56 -11.67 -12.15
CA LEU A 13 5.92 -12.12 -13.39
C LEU A 13 6.29 -11.22 -14.57
N LEU A 14 6.35 -9.90 -14.37
CA LEU A 14 6.66 -8.94 -15.42
C LEU A 14 7.88 -9.27 -16.28
N PRO A 15 9.07 -9.59 -15.72
CA PRO A 15 10.25 -9.86 -16.54
C PRO A 15 10.15 -11.13 -17.41
N HIS A 16 9.21 -12.03 -17.12
CA HIS A 16 9.05 -13.29 -17.84
C HIS A 16 7.98 -13.24 -18.95
N LEU A 17 7.24 -12.12 -19.08
CA LEU A 17 6.15 -11.97 -20.03
C LEU A 17 6.53 -11.09 -21.23
N PRO A 18 5.96 -11.35 -22.44
CA PRO A 18 6.06 -10.44 -23.58
C PRO A 18 5.43 -9.07 -23.28
N GLN A 19 6.00 -7.99 -23.84
CA GLN A 19 5.62 -6.61 -23.54
C GLN A 19 4.12 -6.31 -23.76
N ASP A 20 3.51 -6.87 -24.80
CA ASP A 20 2.08 -6.71 -25.08
C ASP A 20 1.19 -7.34 -24.00
N SER A 21 1.58 -8.51 -23.48
CA SER A 21 0.86 -9.20 -22.41
C SER A 21 1.04 -8.53 -21.06
N GLN A 22 2.18 -7.87 -20.82
CA GLN A 22 2.41 -7.09 -19.60
C GLN A 22 1.41 -5.93 -19.50
N VAL A 23 1.19 -5.19 -20.59
CA VAL A 23 0.24 -4.07 -20.62
C VAL A 23 -1.18 -4.56 -20.37
N LEU A 24 -1.57 -5.68 -20.99
CA LEU A 24 -2.90 -6.27 -20.80
C LEU A 24 -3.09 -6.73 -19.35
N LEU A 25 -2.08 -7.39 -18.77
CA LEU A 25 -2.11 -7.86 -17.38
C LEU A 25 -2.24 -6.68 -16.42
N LEU A 26 -1.40 -5.63 -16.58
CA LEU A 26 -1.47 -4.45 -15.71
C LEU A 26 -2.82 -3.73 -15.84
N ARG A 27 -3.34 -3.57 -17.06
CA ARG A 27 -4.64 -2.92 -17.29
C ARG A 27 -5.79 -3.71 -16.70
N GLY A 28 -5.83 -5.03 -16.95
CA GLY A 28 -6.86 -5.91 -16.38
C GLY A 28 -6.80 -5.97 -14.86
N TYR A 29 -5.59 -6.03 -14.31
CA TYR A 29 -5.36 -6.02 -12.87
C TYR A 29 -5.83 -4.71 -12.23
N PHE A 30 -5.45 -3.56 -12.82
CA PHE A 30 -5.91 -2.25 -12.36
C PHE A 30 -7.44 -2.11 -12.43
N ALA A 31 -8.06 -2.47 -13.56
CA ALA A 31 -9.50 -2.45 -13.73
C ALA A 31 -10.22 -3.35 -12.71
N SER A 32 -9.69 -4.54 -12.43
CA SER A 32 -10.23 -5.45 -11.42
C SER A 32 -10.17 -4.85 -10.01
N THR A 33 -9.07 -4.15 -9.66
CA THR A 33 -8.94 -3.47 -8.36
C THR A 33 -9.90 -2.30 -8.21
N LEU A 34 -10.08 -1.52 -9.28
CA LEU A 34 -10.98 -0.39 -9.27
C LEU A 34 -12.44 -0.85 -9.24
N GLY A 35 -12.79 -1.86 -10.04
CA GLY A 35 -14.11 -2.49 -10.03
C GLY A 35 -14.46 -3.03 -8.64
N TRP A 36 -13.54 -3.75 -7.99
CA TRP A 36 -13.74 -4.22 -6.62
C TRP A 36 -13.93 -3.05 -5.63
N ARG A 37 -13.19 -1.95 -5.78
CA ARG A 37 -13.35 -0.77 -4.92
C ARG A 37 -14.69 -0.07 -5.11
N ILE A 38 -15.14 0.04 -6.36
CA ILE A 38 -16.42 0.66 -6.70
C ILE A 38 -17.56 -0.19 -6.13
N THR A 39 -17.52 -1.52 -6.27
CA THR A 39 -18.58 -2.40 -5.77
C THR A 39 -18.63 -2.47 -4.24
N HIS A 40 -17.48 -2.38 -3.56
CA HIS A 40 -17.43 -2.35 -2.10
C HIS A 40 -17.71 -0.99 -1.47
N GLY A 41 -18.14 0.00 -2.25
CA GLY A 41 -18.73 1.23 -1.74
C GLY A 41 -17.86 1.93 -0.71
N SER A 42 -16.60 2.19 -1.04
CA SER A 42 -15.85 3.19 -0.28
C SER A 42 -16.29 4.56 -0.78
N SER A 43 -17.32 5.13 -0.14
CA SER A 43 -17.61 6.56 -0.28
C SER A 43 -16.29 7.31 -0.04
N PRO A 44 -15.86 8.22 -0.94
CA PRO A 44 -14.69 9.03 -0.72
C PRO A 44 -15.02 10.01 0.40
N SER A 45 -15.03 9.52 1.65
CA SER A 45 -14.87 10.40 2.79
C SER A 45 -13.44 10.88 2.69
N THR A 46 -13.27 11.97 1.94
CA THR A 46 -12.19 12.96 2.07
C THR A 46 -12.29 13.55 3.47
N ARG A 47 -12.20 12.70 4.49
CA ARG A 47 -11.77 13.13 5.79
C ARG A 47 -10.31 13.39 5.54
N HIS A 48 -9.93 14.66 5.46
CA HIS A 48 -8.57 15.14 5.63
C HIS A 48 -8.09 14.56 6.96
N SER A 49 -7.68 13.29 6.95
CA SER A 49 -6.93 12.70 8.01
C SER A 49 -5.67 13.52 7.98
N ARG A 50 -5.60 14.47 8.91
CA ARG A 50 -4.42 15.25 9.21
C ARG A 50 -3.42 14.20 9.68
N LEU A 51 -2.77 13.55 8.70
CA LEU A 51 -1.82 12.47 8.93
C LEU A 51 -0.78 13.10 9.85
N PRO A 52 -0.53 12.54 11.03
CA PRO A 52 0.47 13.11 11.92
C PRO A 52 1.77 13.20 11.12
N GLN A 53 2.18 14.44 10.85
CA GLN A 53 3.51 14.76 10.35
C GLN A 53 4.45 14.43 11.50
N HIS A 54 4.72 13.15 11.70
CA HIS A 54 5.78 12.77 12.61
C HIS A 54 7.06 13.11 11.87
N ASN A 55 7.73 14.19 12.32
CA ASN A 55 9.09 14.51 11.90
C ASN A 55 9.89 13.20 11.95
N PHE A 56 10.37 12.76 10.79
CA PHE A 56 11.15 11.55 10.68
C PHE A 56 12.52 11.85 11.30
N VAL A 57 12.61 11.67 12.61
CA VAL A 57 13.91 11.54 13.27
C VAL A 57 14.54 10.29 12.67
N CYS A 58 15.77 10.43 12.15
CA CYS A 58 16.65 9.34 11.73
C CYS A 58 16.98 8.49 12.96
N PHE A 59 16.00 7.74 13.43
CA PHE A 59 16.26 6.64 14.33
C PHE A 59 16.85 5.53 13.49
N LYS A 60 18.00 5.03 13.94
CA LYS A 60 18.67 3.79 13.51
C LYS A 60 17.80 2.56 13.84
N VAL A 61 16.49 2.64 13.61
CA VAL A 61 15.51 1.62 13.96
C VAL A 61 15.62 0.50 12.95
N ALA A 62 15.90 -0.71 13.45
CA ALA A 62 15.71 -1.95 12.71
C ALA A 62 14.34 -1.94 12.02
N ASN A 63 14.26 -2.39 10.76
CA ASN A 63 13.09 -2.43 9.88
C ASN A 63 11.78 -1.86 10.49
N PRO A 64 11.29 -0.68 10.05
CA PRO A 64 10.15 0.02 10.67
C PRO A 64 8.80 -0.71 10.58
N PHE A 65 8.77 -1.88 9.92
CA PHE A 65 7.62 -2.77 9.88
C PHE A 65 7.73 -3.95 10.85
N LEU A 66 8.86 -4.17 11.54
CA LEU A 66 9.06 -5.36 12.37
C LEU A 66 8.07 -5.46 13.53
N ASP A 67 7.88 -4.37 14.26
CA ASP A 67 6.92 -4.25 15.36
C ASP A 67 5.48 -4.50 14.87
N ILE A 68 5.14 -3.91 13.72
CA ILE A 68 3.82 -4.06 13.07
C ILE A 68 3.59 -5.53 12.69
N VAL A 69 4.54 -6.15 11.99
CA VAL A 69 4.44 -7.54 11.53
C VAL A 69 4.42 -8.51 12.71
N GLN A 70 5.26 -8.31 13.72
CA GLN A 70 5.26 -9.13 14.94
C GLN A 70 3.91 -9.09 15.64
N SER A 71 3.30 -7.92 15.74
CA SER A 71 1.97 -7.79 16.36
C SER A 71 0.87 -8.53 15.58
N ALA A 72 0.97 -8.63 14.24
CA ALA A 72 -0.01 -9.34 13.44
C ALA A 72 0.15 -10.86 13.41
N ILE A 73 1.31 -11.41 13.79
CA ILE A 73 1.49 -12.87 13.87
C ILE A 73 0.53 -13.47 14.90
N MET A 74 0.28 -12.75 15.99
CA MET A 74 -0.62 -13.18 17.06
C MET A 74 -2.09 -12.83 16.81
N HIS A 75 -2.41 -12.22 15.66
CA HIS A 75 -3.76 -11.75 15.36
C HIS A 75 -4.62 -12.88 14.77
N PRO A 76 -5.89 -13.05 15.21
CA PRO A 76 -6.77 -14.13 14.72
C PRO A 76 -7.08 -13.99 13.22
N ASP A 77 -7.14 -12.75 12.73
CA ASP A 77 -7.25 -12.49 11.30
C ASP A 77 -5.90 -12.63 10.59
N SER A 78 -5.70 -13.79 9.96
CA SER A 78 -4.51 -14.08 9.12
C SER A 78 -4.36 -13.13 7.93
N HIS A 79 -5.41 -12.41 7.52
CA HIS A 79 -5.34 -11.43 6.43
C HIS A 79 -4.55 -10.18 6.82
N LEU A 80 -4.55 -9.80 8.11
CA LEU A 80 -3.79 -8.65 8.60
C LEU A 80 -2.29 -8.83 8.33
N LEU A 81 -1.74 -10.00 8.66
CA LEU A 81 -0.33 -10.31 8.43
C LEU A 81 0.03 -10.26 6.94
N LYS A 82 -0.87 -10.74 6.07
CA LYS A 82 -0.67 -10.72 4.61
C LYS A 82 -0.64 -9.28 4.06
N ILE A 83 -1.53 -8.42 4.54
CA ILE A 83 -1.57 -7.00 4.16
C ILE A 83 -0.32 -6.27 4.64
N GLN A 84 0.08 -6.46 5.90
CA GLN A 84 1.25 -5.80 6.46
C GLN A 84 2.55 -6.20 5.75
N ARG A 85 2.70 -7.48 5.38
CA ARG A 85 3.80 -7.95 4.54
C ARG A 85 3.79 -7.29 3.16
N ALA A 86 2.61 -7.13 2.55
CA ALA A 86 2.49 -6.44 1.28
C ALA A 86 2.91 -4.97 1.38
N PHE A 87 2.51 -4.25 2.44
CA PHE A 87 2.94 -2.87 2.66
C PHE A 87 4.46 -2.75 2.90
N ALA A 88 5.04 -3.66 3.69
CA ALA A 88 6.49 -3.69 3.89
C ALA A 88 7.22 -3.86 2.55
N HIS A 89 6.76 -4.78 1.71
CA HIS A 89 7.32 -5.01 0.38
C HIS A 89 7.19 -3.79 -0.53
N PHE A 90 6.01 -3.18 -0.69
CA PHE A 90 5.89 -2.00 -1.55
C PHE A 90 6.62 -0.77 -1.03
N SER A 91 6.80 -0.67 0.30
CA SER A 91 7.64 0.39 0.86
C SER A 91 9.08 0.31 0.36
N SER A 92 9.66 -0.88 0.11
CA SER A 92 11.04 -0.95 -0.39
C SER A 92 11.18 -0.38 -1.81
N PHE A 93 10.12 -0.46 -2.63
CA PHE A 93 10.13 0.08 -4.00
C PHE A 93 9.80 1.57 -4.06
N TYR A 94 8.87 2.03 -3.22
CA TYR A 94 8.32 3.39 -3.30
C TYR A 94 8.76 4.31 -2.16
N SER A 95 9.53 3.84 -1.17
CA SER A 95 9.95 4.64 0.00
C SER A 95 10.72 5.91 -0.34
N ALA A 96 11.48 5.89 -1.43
CA ALA A 96 12.30 7.03 -1.85
C ALA A 96 11.50 8.14 -2.54
N GLN A 97 10.20 7.93 -2.82
CA GLN A 97 9.41 8.90 -3.57
C GLN A 97 9.12 10.16 -2.71
N PRO A 98 9.64 11.33 -3.10
CA PRO A 98 9.37 12.56 -2.39
C PRO A 98 7.92 12.99 -2.59
N LYS A 99 7.40 13.75 -1.64
CA LYS A 99 6.09 14.39 -1.78
C LYS A 99 6.07 15.24 -3.06
N GLY A 100 5.00 15.16 -3.85
CA GLY A 100 4.87 15.85 -5.12
C GLY A 100 5.40 15.08 -6.33
N SER A 101 5.98 13.89 -6.16
CA SER A 101 6.42 13.06 -7.30
C SER A 101 5.29 12.61 -8.23
N PHE A 102 4.05 12.64 -7.75
CA PHE A 102 2.84 12.29 -8.51
C PHE A 102 2.06 13.52 -8.98
N GLY A 103 2.68 14.70 -9.01
CA GLY A 103 2.07 15.92 -9.55
C GLY A 103 1.74 15.79 -11.03
N GLY A 104 0.60 16.35 -11.44
CA GLY A 104 0.12 16.31 -12.83
C GLY A 104 -0.60 15.02 -13.24
N MET A 105 -0.86 14.10 -12.31
CA MET A 105 -1.78 12.98 -12.57
C MET A 105 -3.24 13.43 -12.45
N GLU A 106 -4.15 12.68 -13.09
CA GLU A 106 -5.61 12.94 -13.10
C GLU A 106 -6.26 12.83 -11.71
N LEU A 107 -5.53 12.31 -10.71
CA LEU A 107 -6.04 12.11 -9.36
C LEU A 107 -5.85 13.38 -8.51
N ASP A 108 -6.95 13.95 -8.04
CA ASP A 108 -6.95 15.05 -7.07
C ASP A 108 -6.09 14.71 -5.85
N ASP A 109 -5.30 15.69 -5.37
CA ASP A 109 -4.37 15.55 -4.25
C ASP A 109 -3.29 14.45 -4.40
N ALA A 110 -3.01 13.95 -5.61
CA ALA A 110 -1.91 12.99 -5.85
C ALA A 110 -0.54 13.53 -5.37
N GLU A 111 -0.36 14.85 -5.38
CA GLU A 111 0.84 15.53 -4.87
C GLU A 111 1.08 15.29 -3.38
N ALA A 112 0.04 14.95 -2.60
CA ALA A 112 0.17 14.64 -1.19
C ALA A 112 0.77 13.26 -0.92
N LEU A 113 0.85 12.38 -1.94
CA LEU A 113 1.42 11.05 -1.83
C LEU A 113 2.94 11.12 -1.68
N ASP A 114 3.46 10.34 -0.75
CA ASP A 114 4.88 10.19 -0.46
C ASP A 114 5.22 8.71 -0.24
N GLY A 115 6.51 8.38 -0.24
CA GLY A 115 6.97 7.01 0.02
C GLY A 115 6.62 6.47 1.42
N SER A 116 6.23 7.34 2.35
CA SER A 116 5.81 6.94 3.70
C SER A 116 4.37 6.42 3.79
N LEU A 117 3.58 6.57 2.72
CA LEU A 117 2.20 6.12 2.62
C LEU A 117 2.00 4.68 3.11
N PHE A 118 2.86 3.75 2.68
CA PHE A 118 2.74 2.33 3.01
C PHE A 118 2.93 2.06 4.51
N LEU A 119 3.89 2.73 5.14
CA LEU A 119 4.12 2.62 6.58
C LEU A 119 2.96 3.22 7.39
N ARG A 120 2.44 4.38 6.95
CA ARG A 120 1.28 5.02 7.58
C ARG A 120 0.03 4.13 7.47
N THR A 121 -0.20 3.56 6.29
CA THR A 121 -1.34 2.66 6.05
C THR A 121 -1.21 1.39 6.89
N ALA A 122 -0.02 0.80 6.99
CA ALA A 122 0.22 -0.38 7.84
C ALA A 122 -0.15 -0.11 9.31
N ARG A 123 0.23 1.04 9.85
CA ARG A 123 -0.13 1.46 11.22
C ARG A 123 -1.62 1.74 11.40
N LEU A 124 -2.30 2.26 10.38
CA LEU A 124 -3.75 2.45 10.43
C LEU A 124 -4.47 1.10 10.45
N THR A 125 -4.02 0.14 9.64
CA THR A 125 -4.61 -1.20 9.61
C THR A 125 -4.39 -1.98 10.90
N SER A 126 -3.25 -1.78 11.60
CA SER A 126 -3.01 -2.44 12.90
C SER A 126 -3.80 -1.85 14.07
N ARG A 127 -4.28 -0.60 13.94
CA ARG A 127 -5.08 0.08 14.97
C ARG A 127 -6.58 -0.13 14.81
N GLY A 128 -7.06 -0.27 13.57
CA GLY A 128 -8.48 -0.44 13.25
C GLY A 128 -9.09 -1.78 13.67
N THR A 129 -8.28 -2.76 14.07
CA THR A 129 -8.73 -4.11 14.46
C THR A 129 -8.73 -4.37 15.97
N ARG A 130 -8.54 -3.34 16.81
CA ARG A 130 -8.79 -3.45 18.26
C ARG A 130 -10.29 -3.35 18.53
N THR A 131 -11.00 -4.47 18.40
CA THR A 131 -12.34 -4.69 18.93
C THR A 131 -12.34 -5.93 19.78
#